data_AF-A0AAJ6II67-F1
#
_entry.id   AF-A0AAJ6II67-F1
#
_cell.length_a   1.000
_cell.length_b   1.000
_cell.length_c   1.000
_cell.angle_alpha   90.00
_cell.angle_beta   90.00
_cell.angle_gamma   90.00
#
_symmetry.space_group_name_H-M   'P 1'
#
loop_
_entity.id
_entity.type
_entity.pdbx_description
1 polymer ?
#
loop_
_entity_poly.entity_id
_entity_poly.type
_entity_poly.pdbx_seq_one_letter_code
_entity_poly.pdbx_strand_id
1 'polypeptide(L)'
;MQQLNVEQPPCFIHVTGTQRDKYIEFEFSIGDPELAVEMIMPVKAFEEFCAHHQVQHLSTDDFAKIEYDRMKWRFGQAGIRE
;
A
#
# COMPACT_ATOMS: atom_id res chain seq x y z
N MET A 1 7.73 -35.55 4.73
CA MET A 1 6.94 -34.40 4.27
C MET A 1 7.76 -33.16 4.56
N GLN A 2 8.30 -32.48 3.54
CA GLN A 2 9.00 -31.22 3.76
C GLN A 2 7.92 -30.15 3.99
N GLN A 3 7.91 -29.56 5.17
CA GLN A 3 7.12 -28.37 5.44
C GLN A 3 7.68 -27.26 4.55
N LEU A 4 6.89 -26.82 3.58
CA LEU A 4 7.21 -25.62 2.81
C LEU A 4 7.06 -24.44 3.78
N ASN A 5 8.16 -23.78 4.12
CA ASN A 5 8.13 -22.47 4.75
C ASN A 5 7.49 -21.51 3.74
N VAL A 6 6.18 -21.30 3.85
CA VAL A 6 5.50 -20.23 3.12
C VAL A 6 5.76 -18.95 3.90
N GLU A 7 6.78 -18.19 3.51
CA GLU A 7 6.95 -16.83 4.01
C GLU A 7 5.72 -16.02 3.62
N GLN A 8 5.12 -15.32 4.58
CA GLN A 8 3.98 -14.47 4.29
C GLN A 8 4.43 -13.26 3.48
N PRO A 9 3.71 -12.89 2.40
CA PRO A 9 4.07 -11.73 1.60
C PRO A 9 4.01 -10.45 2.46
N PRO A 10 4.93 -9.49 2.24
CA PRO A 10 4.91 -8.23 2.99
C PRO A 10 3.62 -7.47 2.70
N CYS A 11 3.08 -6.78 3.70
CA CYS A 11 1.92 -5.90 3.55
C CYS A 11 2.39 -4.45 3.62
N PHE A 12 1.89 -3.59 2.75
CA PHE A 12 2.26 -2.17 2.71
C PHE A 12 1.05 -1.27 2.94
N ILE A 13 1.30 -0.11 3.56
CA ILE A 13 0.29 0.94 3.76
C ILE A 13 0.84 2.30 3.35
N HIS A 14 -0.01 3.11 2.73
CA HIS A 14 0.21 4.55 2.56
C HIS A 14 -1.04 5.33 2.98
N VAL A 15 -0.91 6.24 3.95
CA VAL A 15 -2.03 7.09 4.39
C VAL A 15 -2.22 8.23 3.39
N THR A 16 -3.39 8.28 2.77
CA THR A 16 -3.74 9.28 1.75
C THR A 16 -4.49 10.48 2.33
N GLY A 17 -5.11 10.31 3.50
CA GLY A 17 -5.84 11.40 4.14
C GLY A 17 -6.53 11.02 5.44
N THR A 18 -7.26 11.99 6.00
CA THR A 18 -8.05 11.82 7.22
C THR A 18 -9.38 12.55 7.10
N GLN A 19 -10.49 11.94 7.49
CA GLN A 19 -11.79 12.61 7.55
C GLN A 19 -12.16 12.98 8.99
N ARG A 20 -12.25 14.30 9.25
CA ARG A 20 -12.72 14.89 10.52
C ARG A 20 -12.00 14.30 11.76
N ASP A 21 -10.74 13.91 11.59
CA ASP A 21 -9.90 13.23 12.59
C ASP A 21 -10.51 11.96 13.20
N LYS A 22 -11.51 11.38 12.53
CA LYS A 22 -12.22 10.16 12.97
C LYS A 22 -11.93 8.95 12.10
N TYR A 23 -11.61 9.18 10.84
CA TYR A 23 -11.32 8.15 9.86
C TYR A 23 -9.98 8.41 9.18
N ILE A 24 -9.27 7.34 8.88
CA ILE A 24 -8.03 7.32 8.11
C ILE A 24 -8.36 6.75 6.73
N GLU A 25 -8.00 7.49 5.68
CA GLU A 25 -7.99 7.02 4.29
C GLU A 25 -6.58 6.55 3.97
N PHE A 26 -6.45 5.38 3.36
CA PHE A 26 -5.16 4.78 3.05
C PHE A 26 -5.25 3.79 1.89
N GLU A 27 -4.13 3.58 1.21
CA GLU A 27 -3.91 2.46 0.29
C GLU A 27 -3.27 1.29 1.03
N PHE A 28 -3.72 0.07 0.75
CA PHE A 28 -3.18 -1.17 1.29
C PHE A 28 -2.85 -2.17 0.18
N SER A 29 -1.70 -2.83 0.28
CA SER A 29 -1.27 -3.83 -0.69
C SER A 29 -0.56 -5.01 -0.02
N ILE A 30 -0.52 -6.14 -0.73
CA ILE A 30 0.09 -7.39 -0.26
C ILE A 30 1.03 -7.91 -1.33
N GLY A 31 2.30 -8.12 -0.97
CA GLY A 31 3.36 -8.62 -1.84
C GLY A 31 3.90 -7.56 -2.80
N ASP A 32 3.02 -6.87 -3.50
CA ASP A 32 3.35 -5.86 -4.50
C ASP A 32 2.78 -4.48 -4.11
N PRO A 33 3.62 -3.49 -3.78
CA PRO A 33 3.16 -2.16 -3.39
C PRO A 33 2.43 -1.39 -4.51
N GLU A 34 2.59 -1.76 -5.77
CA GLU A 34 1.89 -1.13 -6.90
C GLU A 34 0.42 -1.57 -7.00
N LEU A 35 0.11 -2.77 -6.52
CA LEU A 35 -1.23 -3.38 -6.54
C LEU A 35 -1.95 -3.16 -5.19
N ALA A 36 -2.50 -1.96 -5.02
CA ALA A 36 -3.17 -1.56 -3.80
C ALA A 36 -4.70 -1.45 -3.93
N VAL A 37 -5.38 -1.57 -2.79
CA VAL A 37 -6.79 -1.24 -2.61
C VAL A 37 -6.91 0.05 -1.78
N GLU A 38 -7.80 0.94 -2.18
CA GLU A 38 -8.14 2.13 -1.40
C GLU A 38 -9.13 1.76 -0.28
N MET A 39 -8.84 2.20 0.94
CA MET A 39 -9.62 1.88 2.13
C MET A 39 -9.83 3.10 3.02
N ILE A 40 -10.90 3.07 3.82
CA ILE A 40 -11.18 4.04 4.87
C ILE A 40 -11.68 3.33 6.12
N MET A 41 -11.09 3.65 7.28
CA MET A 41 -11.48 3.04 8.56
C MET A 41 -11.40 4.04 9.72
N PRO A 42 -12.16 3.84 10.82
CA PRO A 42 -11.94 4.61 12.04
C PRO A 42 -10.51 4.46 12.57
N VAL A 43 -9.98 5.49 13.23
CA VAL A 43 -8.58 5.51 13.71
C VAL A 43 -8.18 4.25 14.49
N LYS A 44 -9.00 3.82 15.46
CA LYS A 44 -8.71 2.62 16.26
C LYS A 44 -8.67 1.33 15.42
N ALA A 45 -9.60 1.19 14.47
CA ALA A 45 -9.64 0.02 13.59
C ALA A 45 -8.44 0.01 12.63
N PHE A 46 -7.99 1.19 12.18
CA PHE A 46 -6.76 1.32 11.41
C PHE A 46 -5.51 0.89 12.19
N GLU A 47 -5.38 1.29 13.46
CA GLU A 47 -4.26 0.88 14.33
C GLU A 47 -4.25 -0.65 14.53
N GLU A 48 -5.40 -1.25 14.82
CA GLU A 48 -5.56 -2.71 14.97
C GLU A 48 -5.24 -3.45 13.66
N PHE A 49 -5.67 -2.92 12.52
CA PHE A 49 -5.38 -3.47 11.19
C PHE A 49 -3.88 -3.46 10.90
N CYS A 50 -3.20 -2.35 11.16
CA CYS A 50 -1.75 -2.23 10.97
C CYS A 50 -0.99 -3.27 11.80
N ALA A 51 -1.40 -3.46 13.06
CA ALA A 51 -0.79 -4.44 13.95
C ALA A 51 -1.06 -5.90 13.49
N HIS A 52 -2.28 -6.19 13.03
CA HIS A 52 -2.65 -7.53 12.56
C HIS A 52 -1.87 -7.95 11.32
N HIS A 53 -1.70 -7.05 10.35
CA HIS A 53 -1.04 -7.32 9.08
C HIS A 53 0.47 -7.05 9.09
N GLN A 54 1.02 -6.57 10.22
CA GLN A 54 2.45 -6.24 10.38
C GLN A 54 2.95 -5.34 9.23
N VAL A 55 2.16 -4.31 8.93
CA VAL A 55 2.34 -3.49 7.72
C VAL A 55 3.63 -2.70 7.72
N GLN A 56 4.16 -2.46 6.54
CA GLN A 56 5.25 -1.53 6.27
C GLN A 56 4.66 -0.22 5.73
N HIS A 57 4.97 0.90 6.39
CA HIS A 57 4.54 2.21 5.92
C HIS A 57 5.41 2.66 4.75
N LEU A 58 4.80 2.91 3.60
CA LEU A 58 5.49 3.49 2.46
C LEU A 58 5.87 4.93 2.78
N SER A 59 7.14 5.26 2.55
CA SER A 59 7.60 6.64 2.60
C SER A 59 6.92 7.46 1.50
N THR A 60 6.85 8.77 1.68
CA THR A 60 6.32 9.68 0.65
C THR A 60 7.08 9.54 -0.66
N ASP A 61 8.40 9.34 -0.61
CA ASP A 61 9.24 9.18 -1.79
C ASP A 61 8.98 7.86 -2.54
N ASP A 62 8.77 6.76 -1.81
CA ASP A 62 8.47 5.45 -2.42
C ASP A 62 7.07 5.45 -3.06
N PHE A 63 6.09 6.04 -2.36
CA PHE A 63 4.74 6.19 -2.90
C PHE A 63 4.72 7.07 -4.15
N ALA A 64 5.50 8.17 -4.18
CA ALA A 64 5.60 9.03 -5.35
C ALA A 64 6.17 8.31 -6.58
N LYS A 65 7.14 7.40 -6.40
CA LYS A 65 7.67 6.56 -7.49
C LYS A 65 6.62 5.59 -8.02
N ILE A 66 5.89 4.93 -7.12
CA ILE A 66 4.79 4.00 -7.48
C ILE A 66 3.73 4.74 -8.28
N GLU A 67 3.28 5.91 -7.82
CA GLU A 67 2.28 6.71 -8.53
C GLU A 67 2.76 7.20 -9.89
N TYR A 68 4.02 7.65 -10.00
CA TYR A 68 4.62 8.00 -11.28
C TYR A 68 4.58 6.82 -12.25
N ASP A 69 4.94 5.64 -11.77
CA ASP A 69 4.96 4.41 -12.57
C ASP A 69 3.55 3.98 -13.02
N ARG A 70 2.57 4.04 -12.11
CA ARG A 70 1.15 3.79 -12.38
C ARG A 70 0.62 4.76 -13.44
N MET A 71 1.10 6.01 -13.46
CA MET A 71 0.72 7.03 -14.44
C MET A 71 1.22 6.71 -15.85
N LYS A 72 2.40 6.07 -16.01
CA LYS A 72 2.92 5.61 -17.32
C LYS A 72 1.93 4.65 -17.98
N TRP A 73 1.36 3.74 -17.19
CA TRP A 73 0.43 2.71 -17.66
C TRP A 73 -0.99 3.23 -17.91
N ARG A 74 -1.45 4.26 -17.18
CA ARG A 74 -2.79 4.85 -17.37
C ARG A 74 -3.01 5.51 -18.73
N PHE A 75 -1.94 6.02 -19.36
CA PHE A 75 -2.03 6.71 -20.66
C PHE A 75 -1.44 5.90 -21.82
N GLY A 76 -1.06 4.64 -21.59
CA GLY A 76 -0.44 3.79 -22.62
C GLY A 76 0.91 4.35 -23.14
N GLN A 77 1.59 5.19 -22.36
CA GLN A 77 2.91 5.69 -22.74
C GLN A 77 3.96 4.66 -22.32
N ALA A 78 4.77 4.22 -23.30
CA ALA A 78 5.92 3.37 -23.03
C ALA A 78 6.81 4.08 -22.00
N GLY A 79 7.17 3.36 -20.92
CA GLY A 79 8.10 3.88 -19.92
C GLY A 79 9.37 4.42 -20.58
N ILE A 80 9.85 5.56 -20.08
CA ILE A 80 11.00 6.27 -20.64
C ILE A 80 12.18 5.29 -20.68
N ARG A 81 12.70 5.03 -21.87
CA ARG A 81 13.97 4.32 -22.07
C ARG A 81 15.10 5.30 -21.82
N GLU A 82 15.98 4.96 -20.88
CA GLU A 82 17.29 5.61 -20.69
C GLU A 82 18.14 5.51 -21.97
#